data_AF-A0A369C7M7-F1
#
_entry.id   AF-A0A369C7M7-F1
#
_cell.length_a   1.000
_cell.length_b   1.000
_cell.length_c   1.000
_cell.angle_alpha   90.00
_cell.angle_beta   90.00
_cell.angle_gamma   90.00
#
_symmetry.space_group_name_H-M   'P 1'
#
loop_
_entity.id
_entity.type
_entity.pdbx_description
1 polymer ?
#
loop_
_entity_poly.entity_id
_entity_poly.type
_entity_poly.pdbx_seq_one_letter_code
_entity_poly.pdbx_strand_id
1 'polypeptide(L)' 'MRRALPGLSINVHVYNREPARRFVLIGMRKYREGQRIGEDGPVVERITPEGMVIDYGAGLAQVRSNR' A
#
# COMPACT_ATOMS: atom_id res chain seq x y z
N MET A 1 -12.98 -12.42 -3.11
CA MET A 1 -12.54 -11.86 -4.41
C MET A 1 -11.35 -10.94 -4.18
N ARG A 2 -10.22 -11.16 -4.86
CA ARG A 2 -9.06 -10.26 -4.82
C ARG A 2 -9.18 -9.27 -5.98
N ARG A 3 -9.82 -8.12 -5.75
CA ARG A 3 -10.01 -7.09 -6.78
C ARG A 3 -8.72 -6.26 -6.82
N ALA A 4 -7.87 -6.49 -7.82
CA ALA A 4 -6.75 -5.60 -8.11
C ALA A 4 -7.35 -4.23 -8.51
N LEU A 5 -6.96 -3.17 -7.81
CA LEU A 5 -7.53 -1.85 -8.02
C LEU A 5 -6.82 -1.15 -9.18
N PRO A 6 -7.54 -0.82 -10.26
CA PRO A 6 -6.95 -0.10 -11.38
C PRO A 6 -6.63 1.33 -10.92
N GLY A 7 -5.36 1.70 -10.95
CA GLY A 7 -4.88 3.06 -10.68
C GLY A 7 -3.79 3.18 -9.61
N LEU A 8 -3.66 2.20 -8.71
CA LEU A 8 -2.64 2.22 -7.67
C LEU A 8 -1.46 1.32 -8.03
N SER A 9 -0.42 1.91 -8.63
CA SER A 9 0.82 1.18 -8.95
C SER A 9 1.88 1.46 -7.90
N ILE A 10 2.45 0.40 -7.34
CA ILE A 10 3.59 0.49 -6.44
C ILE A 10 4.85 0.62 -7.30
N ASN A 11 5.45 1.81 -7.31
CA ASN A 11 6.70 2.06 -8.02
C ASN A 11 7.89 1.42 -7.31
N VAL A 12 7.93 1.53 -5.98
CA VAL A 12 8.97 0.92 -5.14
C VAL A 12 8.32 0.29 -3.93
N HIS A 13 8.74 -0.93 -3.62
CA HIS A 13 8.25 -1.69 -2.48
C HIS A 13 9.43 -2.11 -1.60
N VAL A 14 9.49 -1.58 -0.38
CA VAL A 14 10.50 -1.94 0.61
C VAL A 14 9.82 -2.62 1.79
N TYR A 15 10.04 -3.93 1.87
CA TYR A 15 9.61 -4.75 2.99
C TYR A 15 10.79 -5.02 3.94
N ASN A 16 10.51 -4.97 5.25
CA ASN A 16 11.43 -5.34 6.32
C ASN A 16 10.63 -6.01 7.44
N ARG A 17 11.25 -6.83 8.28
CA ARG A 17 10.58 -7.39 9.47
C ARG A 17 10.15 -6.28 10.44
N GLU A 18 10.94 -5.23 10.59
CA GLU A 18 10.63 -4.06 11.42
C GLU A 18 9.63 -3.13 10.70
N PRO A 19 8.40 -2.93 11.23
CA PRO A 19 7.36 -2.11 10.59
C PRO A 19 7.80 -0.69 10.27
N ALA A 20 8.57 -0.06 11.17
CA ALA A 20 9.10 1.29 11.01
C ALA A 20 10.07 1.45 9.82
N ARG A 21 10.56 0.35 9.24
CA ARG A 21 11.44 0.35 8.05
C ARG A 21 10.68 0.04 6.77
N ARG A 22 9.43 -0.37 6.85
CA ARG A 22 8.59 -0.65 5.68
C ARG A 22 8.08 0.64 5.06
N PHE A 23 8.09 0.70 3.73
CA PHE A 23 7.44 1.78 2.98
C PHE A 23 7.21 1.36 1.53
N VAL A 24 6.25 2.04 0.90
CA VAL A 24 6.01 1.96 -0.54
C VAL A 24 6.16 3.34 -1.16
N LEU A 25 6.54 3.40 -2.43
CA LEU A 25 6.40 4.58 -3.26
C LEU A 25 5.24 4.38 -4.22
N ILE A 26 4.29 5.31 -4.20
CA ILE A 26 3.14 5.36 -5.11
C ILE A 26 3.13 6.75 -5.73
N GLY A 27 3.24 6.83 -7.07
CA GLY A 27 3.34 8.10 -7.77
C GLY A 27 4.51 8.96 -7.26
N MET A 28 5.67 8.34 -7.04
CA MET A 28 6.88 8.97 -6.46
C MET A 28 6.73 9.54 -5.04
N ARG A 29 5.61 9.27 -4.35
CA ARG A 29 5.39 9.69 -2.95
C ARG A 29 5.53 8.50 -2.01
N LYS A 30 6.18 8.73 -0.87
CA LYS A 30 6.43 7.71 0.15
C LYS A 30 5.25 7.57 1.11
N TYR A 31 4.81 6.34 1.29
CA TYR A 31 3.77 5.97 2.25
C TYR A 31 4.22 4.83 3.16
N ARG A 32 3.74 4.87 4.40
CA ARG A 32 3.95 3.88 5.46
C ARG A 32 2.61 3.40 6.00
N GLU A 33 2.65 2.31 6.75
CA GLU A 33 1.51 1.79 7.52
C GLU A 33 0.89 2.92 8.38
N GLY A 34 -0.43 3.03 8.36
CA GLY A 34 -1.24 4.09 8.97
C GLY A 34 -1.42 5.37 8.14
N GLN A 35 -0.69 5.56 7.03
CA GLN A 35 -0.80 6.79 6.24
C GLN A 35 -1.90 6.72 5.18
N ARG A 36 -2.62 7.84 4.98
CA ARG A 36 -3.59 7.99 3.90
C ARG A 36 -2.89 8.32 2.57
N ILE A 37 -3.34 7.69 1.49
CA ILE A 37 -2.85 7.95 0.14
C ILE A 37 -3.71 9.06 -0.48
N GLY A 38 -3.13 10.23 -0.75
CA GLY A 38 -3.90 11.40 -1.19
C GLY A 38 -4.80 11.99 -0.10
N GLU A 39 -5.67 12.93 -0.45
CA GLU A 39 -6.60 13.58 0.51
C GLU A 39 -7.78 12.66 0.90
N ASP A 40 -8.45 12.05 -0.08
CA ASP A 40 -9.64 11.20 0.12
C ASP A 40 -9.40 9.73 -0.28
N GLY A 41 -8.14 9.31 -0.35
CA GLY A 41 -7.83 7.93 -0.73
C GLY A 41 -7.78 6.96 0.45
N PRO A 42 -7.45 5.70 0.16
CA PRO A 42 -7.39 4.65 1.16
C PRO A 42 -6.22 4.83 2.12
N VAL A 43 -6.33 4.22 3.29
CA VAL A 43 -5.25 4.14 4.28
C VAL A 43 -4.39 2.93 4.01
N VAL A 44 -3.07 3.08 4.08
CA VAL A 44 -2.13 1.96 4.08
C VAL A 44 -2.27 1.24 5.41
N GLU A 45 -2.95 0.10 5.43
CA GLU A 45 -3.08 -0.69 6.66
C GLU A 45 -1.74 -1.38 6.94
N ARG A 46 -1.26 -2.18 5.97
CA ARG A 46 -0.06 -3.00 6.14
C ARG A 46 0.79 -3.06 4.90
N ILE A 47 2.10 -3.11 5.08
CA ILE A 47 3.05 -3.45 4.03
C ILE A 47 3.53 -4.88 4.27
N THR A 48 3.31 -5.72 3.28
CA THR A 48 3.53 -7.18 3.32
C THR A 48 4.63 -7.56 2.35
N PRO A 49 5.25 -8.75 2.47
CA PRO A 49 6.27 -9.17 1.50
C PRO A 49 5.80 -9.16 0.03
N GLU A 50 4.49 -9.31 -0.21
CA GLU A 50 3.88 -9.39 -1.53
C GLU A 50 3.43 -8.03 -2.09
N GLY A 51 3.41 -6.99 -1.27
CA GLY A 51 2.88 -5.67 -1.61
C GLY A 51 2.28 -4.96 -0.40
N MET A 52 1.06 -4.46 -0.51
CA MET A 52 0.43 -3.66 0.54
C MET A 52 -1.06 -3.99 0.68
N VAL A 53 -1.55 -3.97 1.91
CA VAL A 53 -2.97 -3.96 2.25
C VAL A 53 -3.39 -2.53 2.47
N ILE A 54 -4.52 -2.16 1.89
CA ILE A 54 -5.12 -0.84 2.04
C ILE A 54 -6.57 -0.96 2.50
N ASP A 55 -7.02 0.02 3.25
CA ASP A 55 -8.37 0.16 3.76
C ASP A 55 -9.09 1.31 3.05
N TYR A 56 -10.21 1.01 2.42
CA TYR A 56 -11.09 1.96 1.74
C TYR A 56 -12.26 2.44 2.62
N GLY A 57 -12.29 2.07 3.90
CA GLY A 57 -13.40 2.30 4.82
C GLY A 57 -14.57 1.32 4.64
N ALA A 58 -14.83 0.88 3.41
CA ALA A 58 -15.80 -0.18 3.10
C ALA A 58 -15.20 -1.60 3.18
N GLY A 59 -13.87 -1.72 3.29
CA GLY A 59 -13.18 -2.99 3.37
C GLY A 59 -11.72 -2.93 2.94
N LEU A 60 -11.03 -4.06 3.14
CA LEU A 60 -9.61 -4.21 2.86
C LEU A 60 -9.36 -4.76 1.46
N ALA A 61 -8.33 -4.26 0.79
CA ALA A 61 -7.86 -4.79 -0.48
C ALA A 61 -6.33 -4.97 -0.48
N GLN A 62 -5.87 -6.01 -1.19
CA GLN A 62 -4.44 -6.25 -1.41
C GLN A 62 -4.03 -5.63 -2.75
N VAL A 63 -3.03 -4.75 -2.71
CA VAL A 63 -2.30 -4.26 -3.87
C VAL A 63 -0.99 -5.03 -3.97
N ARG A 64 -0.76 -5.70 -5.10
CA ARG A 64 0.48 -6.44 -5.33
C ARG A 64 1.58 -5.47 -5.78
N SER A 65 2.80 -5.75 -5.34
CA SER A 65 3.98 -5.07 -5.89
C SER A 65 4.18 -5.50 -7.34
N ASN A 66 4.46 -4.55 -8.23
CA ASN A 66 4.64 -4.79 -9.66
C ASN A 66 6.04 -5.35 -10.00
N ARG A 67 6.58 -6.22 -9.15
CA ARG A 67 7.93 -6.79 -9.31
C ARG A 67 7.97 -7.72 -10.51
#